data_AF-A0A2G9N2U1-F1
#
_entry.id   AF-A0A2G9N2U1-F1
#
_cell.length_a   1.000
_cell.length_b   1.000
_cell.length_c   1.000
_cell.angle_alpha   90.00
_cell.angle_beta   90.00
_cell.angle_gamma   90.00
#
_symmetry.space_group_name_H-M   'P 1'
#
loop_
_entity.id
_entity.type
_entity.pdbx_description
1 polymer ?
#
loop_
_entity_poly.entity_id
_entity_poly.type
_entity_poly.pdbx_seq_one_letter_code
_entity_poly.pdbx_strand_id
1 'polypeptide(L)' 'MYMCLNCRKEVSMLLPGTIRCPSCGYKVFSKLREPITKTVKAI' A
#
# COMPACT_ATOMS: atom_id res chain seq x y z
N MET A 1 -0.63 1.65 5.76
CA MET A 1 -0.70 2.53 4.58
C MET A 1 -0.57 1.67 3.33
N TYR A 2 -1.17 2.11 2.23
CA TYR A 2 -1.12 1.44 0.93
C TYR A 2 -0.34 2.29 -0.06
N MET A 3 0.34 1.67 -1.02
CA MET A 3 1.03 2.37 -2.11
C MET A 3 0.42 1.94 -3.43
N CYS A 4 0.08 2.91 -4.29
CA CYS A 4 -0.37 2.60 -5.65
C CYS A 4 0.79 2.03 -6.47
N LEU A 5 0.61 0.89 -7.12
CA LEU A 5 1.69 0.28 -7.92
C LEU A 5 2.03 1.04 -9.21
N ASN A 6 1.12 1.89 -9.69
CA ASN A 6 1.35 2.66 -10.92
C ASN A 6 2.05 4.00 -10.63
N CYS A 7 1.44 4.87 -9.81
CA CYS A 7 1.98 6.21 -9.54
C CYS A 7 2.87 6.28 -8.29
N ARG A 8 3.02 5.18 -7.53
CA ARG A 8 3.80 5.09 -6.28
C ARG A 8 3.36 6.04 -5.16
N LYS A 9 2.17 6.64 -5.27
CA LYS A 9 1.62 7.49 -4.21
C LYS A 9 1.11 6.65 -3.05
N GLU A 10 1.34 7.16 -1.85
CA GLU A 10 0.84 6.60 -0.61
C GLU A 10 -0.60 7.02 -0.36
N VAL A 11 -1.40 6.05 0.09
CA VAL A 11 -2.81 6.22 0.41
C VAL A 11 -3.04 5.63 1.79
N SER A 12 -3.51 6.46 2.72
CA SER A 12 -3.74 6.07 4.11
C SER A 12 -4.95 5.16 4.26
N MET A 13 -6.02 5.40 3.52
CA MET A 13 -7.27 4.64 3.58
C MET A 13 -7.81 4.34 2.18
N LEU A 14 -8.20 3.09 1.95
CA LEU A 14 -8.96 2.67 0.77
C LEU A 14 -10.44 2.63 1.19
N LEU A 15 -11.29 3.43 0.54
CA LEU A 15 -12.73 3.44 0.85
C LEU A 15 -13.36 2.09 0.43
N PRO A 16 -14.19 1.47 1.29
CA PRO A 16 -14.91 0.26 0.93
C PRO A 16 -15.85 0.55 -0.25
N GLY A 17 -15.69 -0.20 -1.35
CA GLY A 17 -16.50 -0.08 -2.56
C GLY A 17 -15.83 0.63 -3.74
N THR A 18 -14.82 1.48 -3.52
CA THR A 18 -14.07 2.14 -4.59
C THR A 18 -12.57 2.14 -4.31
N ILE A 19 -11.93 1.02 -4.65
CA ILE A 19 -10.47 0.87 -4.61
C ILE A 19 -9.91 1.47 -5.91
N ARG A 20 -9.84 2.80 -5.98
CA ARG A 20 -9.20 3.55 -7.08
C ARG A 20 -8.23 4.58 -6.52
N CYS A 21 -7.07 4.71 -7.16
CA CYS A 21 -6.09 5.71 -6.77
C CYS A 21 -6.61 7.10 -7.12
N PRO A 22 -6.63 8.07 -6.18
CA PRO A 22 -7.16 9.41 -6.44
C PRO A 22 -6.34 10.20 -7.47
N SER A 23 -5.12 9.76 -7.81
CA SER A 23 -4.26 10.47 -8.77
C SER A 23 -4.24 9.86 -10.17
N CYS A 24 -4.43 8.55 -10.32
CA CYS A 24 -4.30 7.89 -11.63
C CYS A 24 -5.42 6.89 -11.95
N GLY A 25 -6.41 6.73 -11.07
CA GLY A 25 -7.54 5.81 -11.28
C GLY A 25 -7.18 4.32 -11.22
N TYR A 26 -5.91 3.98 -10.99
CA TYR A 26 -5.44 2.60 -10.92
C TYR A 26 -5.98 1.87 -9.69
N LYS A 27 -6.22 0.56 -9.80
CA LYS A 27 -6.95 -0.23 -8.78
C LYS A 27 -6.06 -1.14 -7.94
N VAL A 28 -4.78 -1.30 -8.29
CA VAL A 28 -3.87 -2.21 -7.58
C VAL A 28 -2.95 -1.43 -6.66
N PHE A 29 -2.89 -1.87 -5.40
CA PHE A 29 -2.10 -1.27 -4.34
C PHE A 29 -1.29 -2.33 -3.61
N SER A 30 -0.11 -1.98 -3.13
CA SER A 30 0.68 -2.80 -2.19
C SER A 30 0.51 -2.29 -0.77
N LYS A 31 0.51 -3.19 0.21
CA LYS A 31 0.55 -2.81 1.63
C LYS A 31 1.96 -2.39 1.99
N LEU A 32 2.12 -1.19 2.52
CA LEU A 32 3.42 -0.74 3.01
C LEU A 32 3.84 -1.56 4.23
N ARG A 33 5.14 -1.85 4.30
CA ARG A 33 5.73 -2.57 5.41
C ARG A 33 5.56 -1.75 6.68
N GLU A 34 5.04 -2.38 7.72
CA GLU A 34 4.98 -1.75 9.03
C GLU A 34 6.41 -1.49 9.54
N PRO A 35 6.67 -0.36 10.22
CA PRO A 35 8.00 0.00 10.70
C PRO A 35 8.51 -0.90 11.85
N ILE A 36 7.77 -1.96 12.16
CA ILE A 36 8.10 -2.92 13.21
C ILE A 36 9.21 -3.83 12.71
N THR A 37 10.36 -3.77 13.38
CA THR A 37 11.50 -4.63 13.09
C THR A 37 11.15 -6.08 13.40
N LYS A 38 11.16 -6.93 12.38
CA LYS A 38 10.98 -8.37 12.56
C LYS A 38 12.32 -9.00 12.88
N THR A 39 12.41 -9.74 13.98
CA THR A 39 13.58 -10.57 14.28
C THR A 39 13.51 -11.86 13.45
N VAL A 40 14.57 -12.16 12.71
CA VAL A 40 14.70 -13.38 11.90
C VAL A 40 15.91 -14.13 12.42
N LYS A 41 15.74 -15.41 12.80
CA LYS A 41 16.86 -16.29 13.09
C LYS A 41 17.40 -16.82 11.76
N ALA A 42 18.67 -16.56 11.47
CA ALA A 42 19.38 -17.27 10.41
C ALA A 42 19.69 -18.69 10.91
N ILE A 43 19.42 -19.69 10.07
CA ILE A 43 19.79 -21.11 10.29
C ILE A 43 21.22 -21.30 9.81
#